data_AF-T0YRD5-F1
#
_entry.id   AF-T0YRD5-F1
#
_cell.length_a   1.000
_cell.length_b   1.000
_cell.length_c   1.000
_cell.angle_alpha   90.00
_cell.angle_beta   90.00
_cell.angle_gamma   90.00
#
_symmetry.space_group_name_H-M   'P 1'
#
loop_
_entity.id
_entity.type
_entity.pdbx_description
1 polymer ?
#
loop_
_entity_poly.entity_id
_entity_poly.type
_entity_poly.pdbx_seq_one_letter_code
_entity_poly.pdbx_strand_id
1 'polypeptide(L)' 'SVDWNYRDDTFHNEWQEFRTKKKKTLQLQSIEHHYEKPGNYKVMVKVIDVFGNDTTTIKEVTVA' A
#
# COMPACT_ATOMS: atom_id res chain seq x y z
N SER A 1 -3.82 -2.53 -1.47
CA SER A 1 -3.79 -1.30 -0.67
C SER A 1 -2.38 -1.05 -0.18
N VAL A 2 -2.05 0.18 0.17
CA VAL A 2 -0.73 0.62 0.62
C VAL A 2 -0.86 1.51 1.85
N ASP A 3 0.04 1.30 2.80
CA ASP A 3 0.41 2.18 3.91
C ASP A 3 1.87 2.60 3.67
N TRP A 4 2.12 3.89 3.53
CA TRP A 4 3.42 4.44 3.15
C TRP A 4 4.37 4.60 4.35
N ASN A 5 3.85 4.56 5.58
CA ASN A 5 4.64 4.77 6.79
C ASN A 5 4.13 3.88 7.93
N TYR A 6 4.25 2.57 7.74
CA TYR A 6 3.83 1.57 8.70
C TYR A 6 4.74 1.59 9.94
N ARG A 7 4.16 1.74 11.13
CA ARG A 7 4.91 1.93 12.40
C ARG A 7 4.91 0.69 13.29
N ASP A 8 4.87 -0.49 12.66
CA ASP A 8 4.72 -1.78 13.35
C ASP A 8 3.45 -1.83 14.25
N ASP A 9 2.42 -1.07 13.86
CA ASP A 9 1.16 -0.92 14.58
C ASP A 9 -0.04 -1.38 13.73
N THR A 10 -1.12 -0.58 13.68
CA THR A 10 -2.29 -0.87 12.85
C THR A 10 -2.03 -0.45 11.42
N PHE A 11 -2.53 -1.20 10.44
CA PHE A 11 -2.45 -0.81 9.03
C PHE A 11 -3.27 0.45 8.76
N HIS A 12 -2.64 1.51 8.25
CA HIS A 12 -3.30 2.74 7.86
C HIS A 12 -3.54 2.73 6.34
N ASN A 13 -4.81 2.58 5.92
CA ASN A 13 -5.14 2.56 4.50
C ASN A 13 -5.02 3.96 3.89
N GLU A 14 -3.90 4.24 3.23
CA GLU A 14 -3.67 5.52 2.56
C GLU A 14 -3.99 5.45 1.07
N TRP A 15 -3.83 4.28 0.45
CA TRP A 15 -4.21 4.06 -0.94
C TRP A 15 -4.77 2.66 -1.19
N GLN A 16 -5.79 2.56 -2.05
CA GLN A 16 -6.37 1.30 -2.46
C GLN A 16 -6.97 1.37 -3.86
N GLU A 17 -6.74 0.32 -4.65
CA GLU A 17 -7.41 0.07 -5.92
C GLU A 17 -8.04 -1.33 -5.87
N PHE A 18 -9.21 -1.48 -6.49
CA PHE A 18 -9.90 -2.76 -6.58
C PHE A 18 -10.80 -2.80 -7.82
N ARG A 19 -11.06 -4.03 -8.30
CA ARG A 19 -11.98 -4.23 -9.43
C ARG A 19 -13.41 -4.01 -8.97
N THR A 20 -14.20 -3.34 -9.81
CA THR A 20 -15.66 -3.23 -9.66
C THR A 20 -16.36 -3.89 -10.84
N LYS A 21 -17.68 -4.08 -10.77
CA LYS A 21 -18.45 -4.59 -11.91
C LYS A 21 -18.27 -3.72 -13.17
N LYS A 22 -18.10 -2.41 -12.99
CA LYS A 22 -17.89 -1.44 -14.08
C LYS A 22 -16.41 -1.35 -14.50
N LYS A 23 -15.47 -1.44 -13.55
CA LYS A 23 -14.02 -1.33 -13.79
C LYS A 23 -13.35 -2.68 -13.55
N LYS A 24 -13.16 -3.45 -14.63
CA LYS A 24 -12.56 -4.80 -14.57
C LYS A 24 -11.03 -4.80 -14.49
N THR A 25 -10.39 -3.69 -14.84
CA THR A 25 -8.93 -3.53 -14.77
C THR A 25 -8.50 -3.14 -13.35
N LEU A 26 -7.37 -3.68 -12.90
CA LEU A 26 -6.75 -3.34 -11.62
C LEU A 26 -5.46 -2.57 -11.90
N GLN A 27 -5.32 -1.37 -11.35
CA GLN A 27 -4.06 -0.63 -11.42
C GLN A 27 -3.08 -1.25 -10.42
N LEU A 28 -1.92 -1.66 -10.92
CA LEU A 28 -0.83 -2.24 -10.11
C LEU A 28 0.16 -1.17 -9.63
N GLN A 29 0.00 0.05 -10.12
CA GLN A 29 0.75 1.23 -9.69
C GLN A 29 -0.16 2.09 -8.83
N SER A 30 0.38 2.54 -7.70
CA SER A 30 -0.26 3.52 -6.86
C SER A 30 -0.17 4.91 -7.46
N ILE A 31 -0.80 5.87 -6.79
CA ILE A 31 -0.43 7.27 -6.93
C ILE A 31 1.01 7.50 -6.41
N GLU A 32 1.63 8.60 -6.83
CA GLU A 32 2.88 9.06 -6.26
C GLU A 32 2.69 9.47 -4.79
N HIS A 33 3.66 9.13 -3.95
CA HIS A 33 3.71 9.55 -2.55
C HIS A 33 5.00 10.34 -2.31
N HIS A 34 4.88 11.50 -1.68
CA HIS A 34 5.99 12.39 -1.38
C HIS A 34 6.24 12.45 0.12
N TYR A 35 7.47 12.17 0.53
CA TYR A 35 7.89 12.25 1.92
C TYR A 35 8.47 13.64 2.20
N GLU A 36 7.89 14.37 3.16
CA GLU A 36 8.33 15.72 3.51
C GLU A 36 9.69 15.77 4.24
N LYS A 37 10.08 14.66 4.88
CA LYS A 37 11.30 14.57 5.68
C LYS A 37 12.16 13.42 5.19
N PRO A 38 13.50 13.57 5.21
CA PRO A 38 14.39 12.43 5.01
C PRO A 38 14.25 11.46 6.19
N GLY A 39 14.46 10.17 5.92
CA GLY A 39 14.31 9.13 6.92
C GLY A 39 14.14 7.73 6.35
N ASN A 40 14.08 6.76 7.25
CA ASN A 40 13.74 5.37 6.91
C ASN A 40 12.26 5.15 7.15
N TYR A 41 11.58 4.64 6.13
CA TYR A 41 10.15 4.37 6.12
C TYR A 41 9.91 2.89 5.83
N LYS A 42 8.83 2.35 6.40
CA LYS A 42 8.34 1.01 6.08
C LYS A 42 7.05 1.16 5.28
N VAL A 43 7.10 0.79 4.00
CA VAL A 43 5.91 0.72 3.15
C VAL A 43 5.30 -0.66 3.29
N MET A 44 4.06 -0.74 3.77
CA MET A 44 3.32 -1.99 3.87
C MET A 44 2.30 -2.08 2.73
N VAL A 45 2.41 -3.15 1.95
CA VAL A 45 1.48 -3.47 0.87
C VAL A 45 0.62 -4.65 1.30
N LYS A 46 -0.70 -4.47 1.25
CA LYS A 46 -1.69 -5.53 1.51
C LYS A 46 -2.45 -5.86 0.23
N VAL A 47 -2.50 -7.13 -0.12
CA VAL A 47 -3.25 -7.64 -1.27
C VAL A 47 -4.31 -8.59 -0.75
N ILE A 48 -5.55 -8.42 -1.19
CA ILE A 48 -6.69 -9.26 -0.82
C ILE A 48 -7.30 -9.80 -2.11
N ASP A 49 -7.51 -11.11 -2.17
CA ASP A 49 -8.20 -11.75 -3.30
C ASP A 49 -9.74 -11.66 -3.17
N VAL A 50 -10.45 -12.20 -4.16
CA VAL A 50 -11.92 -12.17 -4.19
C VAL A 50 -12.59 -13.09 -3.17
N PHE A 51 -11.85 -14.01 -2.58
CA PHE A 51 -12.30 -14.92 -1.52
C PHE A 51 -11.99 -14.37 -0.12
N GLY A 52 -11.30 -13.23 -0.03
CA GLY A 52 -10.94 -12.60 1.22
C GLY A 52 -9.60 -13.06 1.79
N ASN A 53 -8.83 -13.88 1.08
CA ASN A 53 -7.48 -14.23 1.54
C ASN A 53 -6.56 -13.02 1.34
N ASP A 54 -5.82 -12.65 2.38
CA ASP A 54 -4.87 -11.54 2.32
C ASP A 54 -3.41 -11.98 2.45
N THR A 55 -2.53 -11.18 1.87
CA THR A 55 -1.08 -11.28 2.03
C THR A 55 -0.53 -9.89 2.22
N THR A 56 0.41 -9.76 3.14
CA THR A 56 1.07 -8.50 3.46
C THR A 56 2.56 -8.60 3.20
N THR A 57 3.15 -7.55 2.64
CA THR A 57 4.60 -7.42 2.46
C THR A 57 5.04 -6.05 2.92
N ILE A 58 6.11 -6.01 3.71
CA ILE A 58 6.74 -4.76 4.17
C ILE A 58 8.01 -4.55 3.35
N LYS A 59 8.24 -3.31 2.91
CA LYS A 59 9.43 -2.86 2.21
C LYS A 59 10.01 -1.65 2.92
N GLU A 60 11.29 -1.72 3.23
CA GLU A 60 12.02 -0.59 3.81
C GLU A 60 12.50 0.33 2.68
N VAL A 61 12.30 1.63 2.86
CA VAL A 61 12.67 2.68 1.91
C VAL A 61 13.43 3.77 2.66
N THR A 62 14.60 4.14 2.16
CA THR A 62 15.37 5.28 2.66
C THR A 62 15.13 6.48 1.75
N VAL A 63 14.61 7.56 2.31
CA VAL A 63 14.46 8.86 1.65
C VAL A 63 15.60 9.76 2.12
N ALA A 64 16.39 10.26 1.18
CA ALA A 64 17.54 11.12 1.42
C ALA A 64 17.17 12.61 1.33
#